data_AF-A0A662RJE5-F1
#
_entry.id   AF-A0A662RJE5-F1
#
_cell.length_a   1.000
_cell.length_b   1.000
_cell.length_c   1.000
_cell.angle_alpha   90.00
_cell.angle_beta   90.00
_cell.angle_gamma   90.00
#
_symmetry.space_group_name_H-M   'P 1'
#
loop_
_entity.id
_entity.type
_entity.pdbx_description
1 polymer ?
#
loop_
_entity_poly.entity_id
_entity_poly.type
_entity_poly.pdbx_seq_one_letter_code
_entity_poly.pdbx_strand_id
1 'polypeptide(L)'
;MLYIGIDVSVDNFHVAIYYPDSESFKLLSFPQSRNGFDDFKSILLSLDDEVSIALEVAGSYSHNPFSFLKNHNFNVILLCPYAVKNILKAFSKSKTDSIDAKNIALSLCLLGGNLKPSCTPPYDILSLRKLVRFRASLTTSLSNLQKQLRNALRYNMPEILKFFKTLSSRVLISLLSNYPSRKQILSREKEVIKLLSSFKKWSEEKAR
;
A
#
# COMPACT_ATOMS: atom_id res chain seq x y z
N MET A 1 -20.69 25.94 14.94
CA MET A 1 -20.23 24.82 14.06
C MET A 1 -18.88 25.15 13.45
N LEU A 2 -17.90 24.27 13.64
CA LEU A 2 -16.52 24.43 13.18
C LEU A 2 -16.22 23.51 12.00
N TYR A 3 -15.34 23.95 11.11
CA TYR A 3 -14.95 23.21 9.92
C TYR A 3 -13.50 22.80 10.00
N ILE A 4 -13.23 21.51 9.86
CA ILE A 4 -11.91 20.94 10.04
C ILE A 4 -11.44 20.31 8.74
N GLY A 5 -10.30 20.78 8.24
CA GLY A 5 -9.63 20.22 7.09
C GLY A 5 -8.38 19.45 7.51
N ILE A 6 -8.22 18.26 6.95
CA ILE A 6 -7.07 17.39 7.23
C ILE A 6 -6.34 17.10 5.92
N ASP A 7 -5.04 17.37 5.91
CA ASP A 7 -4.11 16.90 4.88
C ASP A 7 -3.16 15.85 5.48
N VAL A 8 -2.85 14.81 4.72
CA VAL A 8 -2.16 13.62 5.24
C VAL A 8 -0.92 13.30 4.43
N SER A 9 0.23 13.27 5.11
CA SER A 9 1.50 12.81 4.59
C SER A 9 1.84 11.41 5.13
N VAL A 10 3.05 10.92 4.85
CA VAL A 10 3.50 9.59 5.28
C VAL A 10 3.64 9.54 6.81
N ASP A 11 4.32 10.54 7.38
CA ASP A 11 4.70 10.53 8.80
C ASP A 11 3.76 11.33 9.69
N ASN A 12 3.04 12.31 9.12
CA ASN A 12 2.21 13.25 9.88
C ASN A 12 0.86 13.50 9.18
N PHE A 13 -0.06 14.13 9.91
CA PHE A 13 -1.24 14.76 9.34
C PHE A 13 -1.41 16.17 9.89
N HIS A 14 -1.72 17.10 8.99
CA HIS A 14 -1.90 18.51 9.27
C HIS A 14 -3.38 18.83 9.37
N VAL A 15 -3.76 19.57 10.40
CA VAL A 15 -5.15 19.90 10.71
C VAL A 15 -5.31 21.40 10.72
N ALA A 16 -6.34 21.88 10.03
CA ALA A 16 -6.80 23.26 10.13
C ALA A 16 -8.22 23.28 10.67
N ILE A 17 -8.41 23.92 11.81
CA ILE A 17 -9.73 24.20 12.39
C ILE A 17 -10.10 25.63 12.02
N TYR A 18 -11.17 25.80 11.26
CA TYR A 18 -11.70 27.10 10.85
C TYR A 18 -12.85 27.52 11.77
N TYR A 19 -12.76 28.75 12.28
CA TYR A 19 -13.75 29.41 13.13
C TYR A 19 -14.47 30.49 12.31
N PRO A 20 -15.68 30.22 11.79
CA PRO A 20 -16.39 31.18 10.92
C PRO A 20 -16.65 32.53 11.60
N ASP A 21 -17.03 32.53 12.88
CA ASP A 21 -17.41 33.75 13.62
C ASP A 21 -16.27 34.76 13.76
N SER A 22 -15.02 34.28 13.76
CA SER A 22 -13.81 35.11 13.89
C SER A 22 -12.97 35.13 12.62
N GLU A 23 -13.43 34.48 11.55
CA GLU A 23 -12.69 34.22 10.31
C GLU A 23 -11.24 33.72 10.53
N SER A 24 -11.01 32.95 11.60
CA SER A 24 -9.68 32.57 12.05
C SER A 24 -9.40 31.07 11.91
N PHE A 25 -8.11 30.71 11.92
CA PHE A 25 -7.67 29.32 11.82
C PHE A 25 -6.77 28.93 12.99
N LYS A 26 -7.00 27.74 13.54
CA LYS A 26 -6.04 27.04 14.38
C LYS A 26 -5.38 25.92 13.58
N LEU A 27 -4.07 25.97 13.45
CA LEU A 27 -3.26 24.97 12.75
C LEU A 27 -2.58 24.04 13.73
N LEU A 28 -2.66 22.74 13.46
CA LEU A 28 -2.09 21.69 14.27
C LEU A 28 -1.44 20.64 13.37
N SER A 29 -0.48 19.91 13.91
CA SER A 29 0.14 18.77 13.23
C SER A 29 0.33 17.64 14.23
N PHE A 30 0.08 16.42 13.78
CA PHE A 30 0.17 15.23 14.61
C PHE A 30 0.90 14.13 13.86
N PRO A 31 1.63 13.25 14.57
CA PRO A 31 2.22 12.08 13.96
C PRO A 31 1.14 11.09 13.51
N GLN A 32 1.36 10.40 12.39
CA GLN A 32 0.52 9.31 11.90
C GLN A 32 0.71 8.04 12.75
N SER A 33 0.34 8.14 14.02
CA SER A 33 0.54 7.14 15.06
C SER A 33 -0.69 7.08 15.96
N ARG A 34 -0.80 6.03 16.77
CA ARG A 34 -1.91 5.89 17.71
C ARG A 34 -2.00 7.07 18.67
N ASN A 35 -0.86 7.49 19.24
CA ASN A 35 -0.80 8.64 20.14
C ASN A 35 -1.25 9.93 19.44
N GLY A 36 -0.77 10.20 18.22
CA GLY A 36 -1.20 11.38 17.47
C GLY A 36 -2.70 11.39 17.15
N PHE A 37 -3.31 10.22 16.92
CA PHE A 37 -4.76 10.11 16.75
C PHE A 37 -5.53 10.34 18.06
N ASP A 38 -5.04 9.82 19.18
CA ASP A 38 -5.66 10.02 20.49
C ASP A 38 -5.52 11.48 20.96
N ASP A 39 -4.37 12.13 20.71
CA ASP A 39 -4.15 13.56 20.95
C ASP A 39 -5.12 14.41 20.12
N PHE A 40 -5.25 14.12 18.83
CA PHE A 40 -6.19 14.84 17.97
C PHE A 40 -7.65 14.64 18.42
N LYS A 41 -8.02 13.42 18.82
CA LYS A 41 -9.34 13.13 19.39
C LYS A 41 -9.61 13.93 20.66
N SER A 42 -8.63 14.07 21.56
CA SER A 42 -8.78 14.87 22.77
C SER A 42 -9.11 16.33 22.46
N ILE A 43 -8.48 16.88 21.41
CA ILE A 43 -8.74 18.24 20.94
C ILE A 43 -10.15 18.34 20.36
N LEU A 44 -10.58 17.37 19.54
CA LEU A 44 -11.94 17.34 19.01
C LEU A 44 -13.00 17.29 20.11
N LEU A 45 -12.75 16.54 21.19
CA LEU A 45 -13.67 16.43 22.33
C LEU A 45 -13.67 17.67 23.23
N SER A 46 -12.61 18.48 23.20
CA SER A 46 -12.54 19.75 23.94
C SER A 46 -13.19 20.93 23.22
N LEU A 47 -13.68 20.74 22.00
CA LEU A 47 -14.41 21.77 21.26
C LEU A 47 -15.88 21.74 21.70
N ASP A 48 -16.41 22.87 22.15
CA ASP A 48 -17.80 23.02 22.59
C ASP A 48 -18.82 23.14 21.43
N ASP A 49 -18.32 23.13 20.19
CA ASP A 49 -19.08 23.32 18.96
C ASP A 49 -19.27 22.00 18.19
N GLU A 50 -20.35 21.91 17.41
CA GLU A 50 -20.47 20.85 16.39
C GLU A 50 -19.33 20.96 15.36
N VAL A 51 -18.74 19.81 15.01
CA VAL A 51 -17.61 19.74 14.07
C VAL A 51 -17.98 18.99 12.80
N SER A 52 -17.56 19.54 11.65
CA SER A 52 -17.59 18.84 10.36
C SER A 52 -16.15 18.67 9.88
N ILE A 53 -15.77 17.44 9.53
CA ILE A 53 -14.39 17.08 9.19
C ILE A 53 -14.31 16.66 7.73
N ALA A 54 -13.36 17.22 6.98
CA ALA A 54 -13.03 16.79 5.63
C ALA A 54 -11.56 16.37 5.52
N LEU A 55 -11.33 15.30 4.75
CA LEU A 55 -10.01 14.73 4.51
C LEU A 55 -9.83 14.46 3.01
N GLU A 56 -8.71 14.88 2.43
CA GLU A 56 -8.38 14.52 1.05
C GLU A 56 -7.89 13.05 0.95
N VAL A 57 -8.35 12.32 -0.07
CA VAL A 57 -7.87 10.95 -0.34
C VAL A 57 -6.46 11.00 -0.96
N ALA A 58 -5.44 11.15 -0.11
CA ALA A 58 -4.02 11.08 -0.49
C ALA A 58 -3.49 9.63 -0.39
N GLY A 59 -3.73 8.83 -1.43
CA GLY A 59 -3.22 7.45 -1.50
C GLY A 59 -3.66 6.57 -0.32
N SER A 60 -2.79 5.66 0.15
CA SER A 60 -3.11 4.74 1.26
C SER A 60 -3.08 5.37 2.64
N TYR A 61 -2.40 6.51 2.82
CA TYR A 61 -2.14 7.12 4.13
C TYR A 61 -3.39 7.75 4.75
N SER A 62 -4.28 8.28 3.91
CA SER A 62 -5.59 8.81 4.33
C SER A 62 -6.51 7.78 5.02
N HIS A 63 -6.26 6.47 4.85
CA HIS A 63 -7.13 5.42 5.39
C HIS A 63 -7.13 5.35 6.92
N ASN A 64 -5.96 5.50 7.54
CA ASN A 64 -5.82 5.37 8.99
C ASN A 64 -6.57 6.47 9.76
N PRO A 65 -6.33 7.77 9.52
CA PRO A 65 -7.07 8.83 10.21
C PRO A 65 -8.57 8.78 9.87
N PHE A 66 -8.94 8.47 8.62
CA PHE A 66 -10.35 8.31 8.24
C PHE A 66 -11.04 7.21 9.05
N SER A 67 -10.47 6.00 9.08
CA SER A 67 -11.06 4.87 9.80
C SER A 67 -11.10 5.13 11.30
N PHE A 68 -10.05 5.72 11.87
CA PHE A 68 -10.01 6.05 13.30
C PHE A 68 -11.14 7.01 13.69
N LEU A 69 -11.34 8.08 12.91
CA LEU A 69 -12.39 9.07 13.19
C LEU A 69 -13.78 8.48 12.98
N LYS A 70 -14.01 7.70 11.91
CA LYS A 70 -15.29 7.01 11.68
C LYS A 70 -15.63 6.02 12.78
N ASN A 71 -14.66 5.25 13.29
CA ASN A 71 -14.86 4.30 14.39
C ASN A 71 -15.20 5.00 15.72
N HIS A 72 -14.90 6.30 15.84
CA HIS A 72 -15.27 7.14 16.98
C HIS A 72 -16.50 8.02 16.71
N ASN A 73 -17.30 7.68 15.70
CA ASN A 73 -18.55 8.35 15.34
C ASN A 73 -18.41 9.82 14.90
N PHE A 74 -17.23 10.25 14.46
CA PHE A 74 -17.08 11.59 13.87
C PHE A 74 -17.64 11.63 12.44
N ASN A 75 -18.27 12.75 12.09
CA ASN A 75 -18.73 13.00 10.72
C ASN A 75 -17.58 13.42 9.82
N VAL A 76 -16.93 12.43 9.19
CA VAL A 76 -15.83 12.65 8.24
C VAL A 76 -16.29 12.49 6.79
N ILE A 77 -15.97 13.48 5.97
CA ILE A 77 -16.16 13.50 4.52
C ILE A 77 -14.81 13.25 3.84
N LEU A 78 -14.75 12.26 2.95
CA LEU A 78 -13.59 12.07 2.08
C LEU A 78 -13.75 12.89 0.82
N LEU A 79 -12.74 13.68 0.49
CA LEU A 79 -12.70 14.46 -0.74
C LEU A 79 -11.82 13.79 -1.78
N CYS A 80 -12.30 13.78 -3.03
CA CYS A 80 -11.50 13.30 -4.16
C CYS A 80 -10.45 14.36 -4.52
N PRO A 81 -9.15 14.02 -4.62
CA PRO A 81 -8.09 14.98 -4.95
C PRO A 81 -8.39 15.86 -6.15
N TYR A 82 -9.02 15.28 -7.19
CA TYR A 82 -9.38 16.01 -8.39
C TYR A 82 -10.48 17.05 -8.15
N ALA A 83 -11.45 16.75 -7.29
CA ALA A 83 -12.56 17.64 -6.98
C ALA A 83 -12.08 18.86 -6.18
N VAL A 84 -11.13 18.68 -5.27
CA VAL A 84 -10.61 19.78 -4.45
C VAL A 84 -9.60 20.61 -5.22
N LYS A 85 -8.73 19.99 -6.05
CA LYS A 85 -7.61 20.67 -6.73
C LYS A 85 -7.97 21.97 -7.46
N ASN A 86 -9.15 22.06 -8.09
CA ASN A 86 -9.57 23.29 -8.78
C ASN A 86 -10.05 24.38 -7.81
N ILE A 87 -10.66 23.98 -6.70
CA ILE A 87 -11.07 24.88 -5.61
C ILE A 87 -9.82 25.38 -4.87
N LEU A 88 -8.91 24.48 -4.48
CA LEU A 88 -7.64 24.79 -3.80
C LEU A 88 -6.78 25.79 -4.59
N LYS A 89 -6.69 25.62 -5.91
CA LYS A 89 -5.94 26.52 -6.81
C LYS A 89 -6.48 27.94 -6.85
N ALA A 90 -7.76 28.15 -6.55
CA ALA A 90 -8.35 29.48 -6.51
C ALA A 90 -7.95 30.25 -5.24
N PHE A 91 -7.64 29.55 -4.15
CA PHE A 91 -7.35 30.15 -2.83
C PHE A 91 -5.86 30.40 -2.57
N SER A 92 -4.94 29.63 -3.16
CA SER A 92 -3.49 29.85 -2.98
C SER A 92 -2.66 29.34 -4.16
N LYS A 93 -1.59 30.08 -4.50
CA LYS A 93 -0.55 29.64 -5.45
C LYS A 93 0.56 28.81 -4.79
N SER A 94 0.69 28.85 -3.46
CA SER A 94 1.70 28.10 -2.71
C SER A 94 1.11 26.80 -2.14
N LYS A 95 1.95 25.75 -2.10
CA LYS A 95 1.57 24.42 -1.63
C LYS A 95 2.37 24.06 -0.38
N THR A 96 1.69 23.99 0.76
CA THR A 96 2.21 23.40 2.01
C THR A 96 1.09 22.62 2.66
N ASP A 97 1.40 21.58 3.40
CA ASP A 97 0.40 20.69 4.00
C ASP A 97 -0.57 21.45 4.94
N SER A 98 -0.09 22.52 5.59
CA SER A 98 -0.94 23.41 6.40
C SER A 98 -1.88 24.30 5.58
N ILE A 99 -1.45 24.75 4.39
CA ILE A 99 -2.29 25.51 3.46
C ILE A 99 -3.33 24.58 2.83
N ASP A 100 -2.94 23.36 2.47
CA ASP A 100 -3.85 22.35 1.91
C ASP A 100 -4.94 22.01 2.95
N ALA A 101 -4.58 21.81 4.22
CA ALA A 101 -5.55 21.64 5.31
C ALA A 101 -6.51 22.85 5.47
N LYS A 102 -6.01 24.10 5.42
CA LYS A 102 -6.86 25.30 5.47
C LYS A 102 -7.87 25.34 4.33
N ASN A 103 -7.38 25.10 3.13
CA ASN A 103 -8.21 25.16 1.95
C ASN A 103 -9.28 24.05 1.95
N ILE A 104 -8.99 22.87 2.52
CA ILE A 104 -9.98 21.81 2.75
C ILE A 104 -11.06 22.29 3.74
N ALA A 105 -10.66 22.91 4.86
CA ALA A 105 -11.62 23.45 5.85
C ALA A 105 -12.53 24.53 5.24
N LEU A 106 -11.96 25.45 4.46
CA LEU A 106 -12.72 26.47 3.72
C LEU A 106 -13.65 25.87 2.69
N SER A 107 -13.18 24.90 1.92
CA SER A 107 -14.02 24.20 0.93
C SER A 107 -15.22 23.55 1.60
N LEU A 108 -15.02 22.96 2.78
CA LEU A 108 -16.09 22.38 3.59
C LEU A 108 -17.10 23.43 4.08
N CYS A 109 -16.62 24.58 4.55
CA CYS A 109 -17.47 25.68 4.99
C CYS A 109 -18.29 26.28 3.83
N LEU A 110 -17.67 26.53 2.68
CA LEU A 110 -18.29 27.24 1.56
C LEU A 110 -19.25 26.37 0.76
N LEU A 111 -18.92 25.09 0.58
CA LEU A 111 -19.68 24.20 -0.28
C LEU A 111 -20.66 23.34 0.52
N GLY A 112 -20.40 23.11 1.82
CA GLY A 112 -21.28 22.35 2.71
C GLY A 112 -21.76 21.04 2.08
N GLY A 113 -23.08 20.83 2.06
CA GLY A 113 -23.73 19.65 1.47
C GLY A 113 -23.59 19.50 -0.05
N ASN A 114 -23.09 20.51 -0.77
CA ASN A 114 -22.81 20.41 -2.21
C ASN A 114 -21.48 19.69 -2.51
N LEU A 115 -20.65 19.43 -1.48
CA LEU A 115 -19.46 18.60 -1.64
C LEU A 115 -19.86 17.16 -1.94
N LYS A 116 -19.47 16.68 -3.12
CA LYS A 116 -19.62 15.27 -3.47
C LYS A 116 -18.56 14.46 -2.72
N PRO A 117 -18.94 13.61 -1.75
CA PRO A 117 -17.98 12.76 -1.08
C PRO A 117 -17.36 11.80 -2.11
N SER A 118 -16.08 11.50 -1.94
CA SER A 118 -15.47 10.39 -2.64
C SER A 118 -16.16 9.10 -2.19
N CYS A 119 -16.76 8.36 -3.14
CA CYS A 119 -17.24 7.02 -2.87
C CYS A 119 -16.04 6.11 -2.64
N THR A 120 -15.66 5.94 -1.38
CA THR A 120 -14.77 4.85 -1.00
C THR A 120 -15.54 3.54 -1.04
N PRO A 121 -15.03 2.52 -1.76
CA PRO A 121 -15.58 1.18 -1.64
C PRO A 121 -15.55 0.72 -0.18
N PRO A 122 -16.50 -0.13 0.24
CA PRO A 122 -16.47 -0.81 1.54
C PRO A 122 -15.10 -1.39 1.87
N TYR A 123 -14.77 -1.47 3.16
CA TYR A 123 -13.50 -1.97 3.66
C TYR A 123 -13.12 -3.33 3.06
N ASP A 124 -14.06 -4.27 3.00
CA ASP A 124 -13.83 -5.61 2.46
C ASP A 124 -13.43 -5.59 0.99
N ILE A 125 -14.04 -4.69 0.20
CA ILE A 125 -13.70 -4.51 -1.23
C ILE A 125 -12.30 -3.91 -1.36
N LEU A 126 -11.94 -2.93 -0.54
CA LEU A 126 -10.58 -2.36 -0.53
C LEU A 126 -9.54 -3.43 -0.14
N SER A 127 -9.82 -4.21 0.89
CA SER A 127 -8.97 -5.31 1.35
C SER A 127 -8.79 -6.38 0.26
N LEU A 128 -9.87 -6.78 -0.40
CA LEU A 128 -9.83 -7.71 -1.52
C LEU A 128 -8.98 -7.16 -2.69
N ARG A 129 -9.15 -5.88 -3.05
CA ARG A 129 -8.32 -5.24 -4.10
C ARG A 129 -6.84 -5.26 -3.76
N LYS A 130 -6.47 -5.03 -2.49
CA LYS A 130 -5.08 -5.13 -2.02
C LYS A 130 -4.54 -6.55 -2.20
N LEU A 131 -5.28 -7.56 -1.78
CA LEU A 131 -4.89 -8.98 -1.91
C LEU A 131 -4.72 -9.40 -3.37
N VAL A 132 -5.65 -9.01 -4.25
CA VAL A 132 -5.57 -9.33 -5.69
C VAL A 132 -4.34 -8.69 -6.33
N ARG A 133 -4.03 -7.43 -6.02
CA ARG A 133 -2.82 -6.75 -6.49
C ARG A 133 -1.55 -7.40 -5.96
N PHE A 134 -1.54 -7.78 -4.69
CA PHE A 134 -0.39 -8.47 -4.09
C PHE A 134 -0.13 -9.82 -4.76
N ARG A 135 -1.16 -10.63 -4.99
CA ARG A 135 -1.06 -11.88 -5.75
C ARG A 135 -0.52 -11.65 -7.16
N ALA A 136 -1.01 -10.63 -7.86
CA ALA A 136 -0.52 -10.29 -9.21
C ALA A 136 0.97 -9.92 -9.19
N SER A 137 1.41 -9.14 -8.19
CA SER A 137 2.83 -8.82 -7.97
C SER A 137 3.67 -10.07 -7.75
N LEU A 138 3.26 -10.98 -6.85
CA LEU A 138 3.95 -12.24 -6.60
C LEU A 138 4.07 -13.12 -7.86
N THR A 139 3.00 -13.17 -8.67
CA THR A 139 2.97 -13.95 -9.92
C THR A 139 3.98 -13.40 -10.94
N THR A 140 4.05 -12.07 -11.07
CA THR A 140 5.03 -11.39 -11.92
C THR A 140 6.47 -11.65 -11.42
N SER A 141 6.71 -11.52 -10.12
CA SER A 141 8.01 -11.78 -9.51
C SER A 141 8.48 -13.23 -9.73
N LEU A 142 7.60 -14.20 -9.52
CA LEU A 142 7.89 -15.62 -9.79
C LEU A 142 8.27 -15.84 -11.27
N SER A 143 7.51 -15.24 -12.19
CA SER A 143 7.78 -15.35 -13.62
C SER A 143 9.13 -14.75 -14.00
N ASN A 144 9.50 -13.61 -13.39
CA ASN A 144 10.79 -12.97 -13.62
C ASN A 144 11.95 -13.79 -13.06
N LEU A 145 11.81 -14.36 -11.86
CA LEU A 145 12.81 -15.27 -11.27
C LEU A 145 13.03 -16.51 -12.14
N GLN A 146 11.96 -17.10 -12.68
CA GLN A 146 12.08 -18.22 -13.61
C GLN A 146 12.80 -17.85 -14.91
N LYS A 147 12.58 -16.64 -15.44
CA LYS A 147 13.32 -16.14 -16.61
C LYS A 147 14.81 -15.97 -16.29
N GLN A 148 15.14 -15.37 -15.14
CA GLN A 148 16.53 -15.22 -14.70
C GLN A 148 17.21 -16.57 -14.52
N LEU A 149 16.56 -17.53 -13.85
CA LEU A 149 17.08 -18.88 -13.70
C LEU A 149 17.29 -19.58 -15.06
N ARG A 150 16.33 -19.44 -15.98
CA ARG A 150 16.46 -19.99 -17.34
C ARG A 150 17.69 -19.44 -18.04
N ASN A 151 17.91 -18.13 -17.97
CA ASN A 151 19.05 -17.48 -18.60
C ASN A 151 20.36 -17.96 -17.98
N ALA A 152 20.46 -18.02 -16.65
CA ALA A 152 21.64 -18.54 -15.97
C ALA A 152 21.96 -19.99 -16.39
N LEU A 153 20.94 -20.85 -16.47
CA LEU A 153 21.11 -22.23 -16.93
C LEU A 153 21.49 -22.32 -18.41
N ARG A 154 20.97 -21.47 -19.29
CA ARG A 154 21.36 -21.46 -20.71
C ARG A 154 22.86 -21.25 -20.90
N TYR A 155 23.48 -20.37 -20.11
CA TYR A 155 24.91 -20.08 -20.24
C TYR A 155 25.80 -21.15 -19.58
N ASN A 156 25.39 -21.69 -18.43
CA ASN A 156 26.25 -22.54 -17.61
C ASN A 156 25.98 -24.05 -17.77
N MET A 157 24.73 -24.44 -18.04
CA MET A 157 24.25 -25.83 -18.02
C MET A 157 23.05 -26.04 -18.96
N PRO A 158 23.18 -25.77 -20.27
CA PRO A 158 22.06 -25.81 -21.21
C PRO A 158 21.40 -27.20 -21.31
N GLU A 159 22.12 -28.28 -21.00
CA GLU A 159 21.62 -29.66 -21.03
C GLU A 159 20.48 -29.88 -20.03
N ILE A 160 20.52 -29.24 -18.87
CA ILE A 160 19.45 -29.33 -17.85
C ILE A 160 18.10 -28.89 -18.43
N LEU A 161 18.09 -27.89 -19.31
CA LEU A 161 16.86 -27.35 -19.89
C LEU A 161 16.16 -28.35 -20.82
N LYS A 162 16.87 -29.37 -21.32
CA LYS A 162 16.28 -30.45 -22.11
C LYS A 162 15.48 -31.42 -21.23
N PHE A 163 15.93 -31.64 -20.00
CA PHE A 163 15.29 -32.55 -19.04
C PHE A 163 14.19 -31.86 -18.22
N PHE A 164 14.35 -30.57 -17.91
CA PHE A 164 13.41 -29.83 -17.07
C PHE A 164 12.65 -28.75 -17.86
N LYS A 165 11.43 -29.07 -18.30
CA LYS A 165 10.52 -28.09 -18.93
C LYS A 165 10.05 -27.01 -17.94
N THR A 166 9.77 -27.40 -16.70
CA THR A 166 9.26 -26.52 -15.64
C THR A 166 10.37 -26.14 -14.66
N LEU A 167 10.75 -24.87 -14.65
CA LEU A 167 11.84 -24.38 -13.79
C LEU A 167 11.46 -24.23 -12.32
N SER A 168 10.16 -24.17 -12.01
CA SER A 168 9.64 -24.27 -10.64
C SER A 168 9.50 -25.72 -10.13
N SER A 169 10.02 -26.70 -10.87
CA SER A 169 10.01 -28.09 -10.41
C SER A 169 10.77 -28.21 -9.10
N ARG A 170 10.14 -28.84 -8.09
CA ARG A 170 10.78 -29.11 -6.80
C ARG A 170 12.08 -29.91 -6.96
N VAL A 171 12.12 -30.83 -7.92
CA VAL A 171 13.30 -31.65 -8.20
C VAL A 171 14.46 -30.79 -8.71
N LEU A 172 14.19 -29.89 -9.66
CA LEU A 172 15.21 -28.99 -10.21
C LEU A 172 15.73 -28.04 -9.14
N ILE A 173 14.84 -27.44 -8.37
CA ILE A 173 15.21 -26.52 -7.29
C ILE A 173 16.07 -27.27 -6.27
N SER A 174 15.67 -28.48 -5.85
CA SER A 174 16.45 -29.29 -4.92
C SER A 174 17.83 -29.66 -5.47
N LEU A 175 17.92 -30.02 -6.75
CA LEU A 175 19.20 -30.32 -7.41
C LEU A 175 20.12 -29.10 -7.37
N LEU A 176 19.64 -27.95 -7.82
CA LEU A 176 20.44 -26.72 -7.90
C LEU A 176 20.76 -26.10 -6.54
N SER A 177 19.90 -26.31 -5.53
CA SER A 177 20.18 -25.88 -4.15
C SER A 177 21.32 -26.67 -3.50
N ASN A 178 21.46 -27.96 -3.82
CA ASN A 178 22.54 -28.80 -3.27
C ASN A 178 23.79 -28.80 -4.16
N TYR A 179 23.60 -28.71 -5.48
CA TYR A 179 24.66 -28.81 -6.49
C TYR A 179 24.48 -27.71 -7.55
N PRO A 180 24.85 -26.46 -7.24
CA PRO A 180 24.59 -25.30 -8.11
C PRO A 180 25.43 -25.25 -9.39
N SER A 181 26.45 -26.11 -9.54
CA SER A 181 27.34 -26.10 -10.70
C SER A 181 27.49 -27.46 -11.36
N ARG A 182 27.77 -27.45 -12.68
CA ARG A 182 28.06 -28.66 -13.45
C ARG A 182 29.16 -29.51 -12.82
N LYS A 183 30.23 -28.88 -12.32
CA LYS A 183 31.36 -29.58 -11.69
C LYS A 183 30.92 -30.34 -10.44
N GLN A 184 30.07 -29.74 -9.60
CA GLN A 184 29.57 -30.39 -8.38
C GLN A 184 28.61 -31.53 -8.69
N ILE A 185 27.79 -31.39 -9.73
CA ILE A 185 26.87 -32.45 -10.16
C ILE A 185 27.67 -33.68 -10.63
N LEU A 186 28.72 -33.45 -11.44
CA LEU A 186 29.57 -34.53 -11.95
C LEU A 186 30.44 -35.16 -10.86
N SER A 187 31.01 -34.37 -9.94
CA SER A 187 31.86 -34.91 -8.87
C SER A 187 31.09 -35.74 -7.84
N ARG A 188 29.78 -35.53 -7.72
CA ARG A 188 28.91 -36.20 -6.74
C ARG A 188 27.76 -36.97 -7.39
N GLU A 189 28.04 -37.58 -8.54
CA GLU A 189 27.04 -38.28 -9.37
C GLU A 189 26.17 -39.27 -8.55
N LYS A 190 26.78 -40.11 -7.71
CA LYS A 190 26.05 -41.09 -6.88
C LYS A 190 25.07 -40.42 -5.90
N GLU A 191 25.47 -39.31 -5.28
CA GLU A 191 24.63 -38.55 -4.35
C GLU A 191 23.51 -37.81 -5.09
N VAL A 192 23.81 -37.30 -6.29
CA VAL A 192 22.82 -36.66 -7.17
C VAL A 192 21.76 -37.66 -7.62
N ILE A 193 22.15 -38.86 -8.07
CA ILE A 193 21.21 -39.90 -8.49
C ILE A 193 20.31 -40.29 -7.31
N LYS A 194 20.88 -40.48 -6.12
CA LYS A 194 20.12 -40.79 -4.89
C LYS A 194 19.15 -39.66 -4.52
N LEU A 195 19.56 -38.40 -4.66
CA LEU A 195 18.70 -37.25 -4.42
C LEU A 195 17.53 -37.23 -5.42
N LEU A 196 17.83 -37.41 -6.71
CA LEU A 196 16.82 -37.38 -7.77
C LEU A 196 15.83 -38.54 -7.63
N SER A 197 16.31 -39.76 -7.33
CA SER A 197 15.47 -40.95 -7.15
C SER A 197 14.56 -40.89 -5.91
N SER A 198 14.86 -40.01 -4.95
CA SER A 198 13.98 -39.77 -3.80
C SER A 198 12.65 -39.08 -4.19
N PHE A 199 12.59 -38.44 -5.36
CA PHE A 199 11.38 -37.76 -5.83
C PHE A 199 10.45 -38.70 -6.61
N LYS A 200 9.15 -38.64 -6.30
CA LYS A 200 8.11 -39.40 -7.02
C LYS A 200 8.21 -39.12 -8.54
N LYS A 201 8.26 -40.19 -9.36
CA LYS A 201 8.44 -40.18 -10.84
C LYS A 201 9.87 -39.98 -11.38
N TRP A 202 10.88 -40.10 -10.53
CA TRP A 202 12.29 -40.21 -10.92
C TRP A 202 12.81 -41.59 -10.54
N SER A 203 12.90 -42.50 -11.51
CA SER A 203 13.61 -43.78 -11.32
C SER A 203 15.12 -43.55 -11.35
N GLU A 204 15.91 -44.48 -10.82
CA GLU A 204 17.37 -44.41 -10.93
C GLU A 204 17.85 -44.34 -12.39
N GLU A 205 17.20 -45.07 -13.29
CA GLU A 205 17.49 -45.03 -14.73
C GLU A 205 17.26 -43.66 -15.36
N LYS A 206 16.26 -42.93 -14.87
CA LYS A 206 15.93 -41.58 -15.34
C LYS A 206 16.81 -40.50 -14.69
N ALA A 207 17.39 -40.81 -13.53
CA ALA A 207 18.27 -39.94 -12.79
C ALA A 207 19.74 -40.02 -13.27
N ARG A 208 20.13 -41.14 -13.87
CA ARG A 208 21.38 -41.30 -14.64
C ARG A 208 21.28 -40.52 -15.96
#